data_AF-A0A656JYT3-F1
#
_entry.id   AF-A0A656JYT3-F1
#
_cell.length_a   1.000
_cell.length_b   1.000
_cell.length_c   1.000
_cell.angle_alpha   90.00
_cell.angle_beta   90.00
_cell.angle_gamma   90.00
#
_symmetry.space_group_name_H-M   'P 1'
#
loop_
_entity.id
_entity.type
_entity.pdbx_description
1 polymer ?
#
loop_
_entity_poly.entity_id
_entity_poly.type
_entity_poly.pdbx_seq_one_letter_code
_entity_poly.pdbx_strand_id
1 'polypeptide(L)' 'MKVINIAAALLIGADGRTLLVRKRGTQAFMQPGGKIEPGEHAPRALARELEEELGLIIDPQQATFLGEFAAPAANE' A
#
# COMPACT_ATOMS: atom_id res chain seq x y z
N MET A 1 -13.10 18.26 -4.77
CA MET A 1 -12.35 17.04 -5.11
C MET A 1 -12.19 16.22 -3.84
N LYS A 2 -12.42 14.91 -3.90
CA LYS A 2 -12.29 14.01 -2.75
C LYS A 2 -10.83 13.54 -2.69
N VAL A 3 -10.18 13.72 -1.53
CA VAL A 3 -8.84 13.18 -1.28
C VAL A 3 -9.00 11.80 -0.63
N ILE A 4 -8.21 10.85 -1.09
CA ILE A 4 -8.13 9.51 -0.51
C ILE A 4 -6.73 9.35 0.05
N ASN A 5 -6.64 9.08 1.35
CA ASN A 5 -5.38 8.73 2.00
C ASN A 5 -5.21 7.22 1.94
N ILE A 6 -4.08 6.79 1.40
CA ILE A 6 -3.70 5.38 1.31
C ILE A 6 -2.37 5.15 2.02
N ALA A 7 -2.21 3.97 2.59
CA ALA A 7 -0.91 3.45 3.01
C ALA A 7 -0.44 2.46 1.94
N ALA A 8 0.76 2.67 1.41
CA ALA A 8 1.32 1.84 0.34
C ALA A 8 2.72 1.34 0.71
N ALA A 9 3.03 0.08 0.39
CA ALA A 9 4.30 -0.55 0.71
C ALA A 9 5.25 -0.56 -0.50
N LEU A 10 6.50 -0.22 -0.26
CA LEU A 10 7.60 -0.59 -1.15
C LEU A 10 8.22 -1.90 -0.64
N LEU A 11 7.76 -3.03 -1.17
CA LEU A 11 8.31 -4.35 -0.83
C LEU A 11 9.45 -4.69 -1.78
N ILE A 12 10.66 -4.82 -1.23
CA ILE A 12 11.87 -5.14 -2.00
C ILE A 12 12.36 -6.53 -1.58
N GLY A 13 12.45 -7.45 -2.54
CA GLY A 13 12.98 -8.79 -2.32
C GLY A 13 14.50 -8.78 -2.14
N ALA A 14 15.06 -9.88 -1.64
CA ALA A 14 16.51 -10.04 -1.49
C ALA A 14 17.28 -9.98 -2.84
N ASP A 15 16.57 -10.14 -3.95
CA ASP A 15 17.07 -10.00 -5.31
C ASP A 15 16.98 -8.55 -5.86
N GLY A 16 16.58 -7.59 -5.02
CA GLY A 16 16.41 -6.18 -5.39
C GLY A 16 15.18 -5.87 -6.22
N ARG A 17 14.29 -6.84 -6.46
CA ARG A 17 13.04 -6.61 -7.22
C ARG A 17 11.92 -6.12 -6.32
N THR A 18 11.07 -5.26 -6.86
CA THR A 18 9.87 -4.76 -6.17
C THR A 18 8.65 -5.60 -6.52
N LEU A 19 7.86 -5.95 -5.49
CA LEU A 19 6.54 -6.53 -5.68
C LEU A 19 5.53 -5.43 -6.00
N LEU A 20 4.82 -5.57 -7.10
CA LEU A 20 3.68 -4.73 -7.47
C LEU A 20 2.44 -5.61 -7.66
N VAL A 21 1.27 -5.05 -7.38
CA VAL A 21 -0.03 -5.67 -7.63
C VAL A 21 -0.74 -4.97 -8.78
N ARG A 22 -1.81 -5.58 -9.28
CA ARG A 22 -2.66 -4.98 -10.31
C ARG A 22 -4.09 -5.43 -10.07
N LYS A 23 -5.02 -4.47 -9.98
CA LYS A 23 -6.45 -4.77 -9.88
C LYS A 23 -6.93 -5.48 -11.14
N ARG A 24 -7.78 -6.50 -10.95
CA ARG A 24 -8.39 -7.23 -12.07
C ARG A 24 -9.12 -6.25 -12.98
N GLY A 25 -8.85 -6.32 -14.28
CA GLY A 25 -9.47 -5.44 -15.28
C GLY A 25 -8.82 -4.07 -15.46
N THR A 26 -7.70 -3.79 -14.78
CA THR A 26 -6.94 -2.53 -14.94
C THR A 26 -5.59 -2.76 -15.61
N GLN A 27 -4.98 -1.70 -16.15
CA GLN A 27 -3.66 -1.78 -16.80
C GLN A 27 -2.50 -1.35 -15.89
N ALA A 28 -2.77 -0.52 -14.88
CA ALA A 28 -1.74 0.05 -14.02
C ALA A 28 -1.26 -0.94 -12.95
N PHE A 29 0.06 -1.09 -12.82
CA PHE A 29 0.66 -1.67 -11.63
C PHE A 29 0.66 -0.65 -10.50
N MET A 30 0.48 -1.14 -9.28
CA MET A 30 0.42 -0.32 -8.06
C MET A 30 1.21 -0.99 -6.94
N GLN A 31 1.72 -0.19 -6.03
CA GLN A 31 2.22 -0.69 -4.76
C GLN A 31 1.10 -1.42 -4.01
N PRO A 32 1.40 -2.54 -3.33
CA PRO A 32 0.45 -3.15 -2.41
C PRO A 32 0.06 -2.19 -1.28
N GLY A 33 -1.16 -2.32 -0.79
CA GLY A 33 -1.70 -1.46 0.26
C GLY A 33 -3.04 -0.85 -0.15
N GLY A 34 -3.58 -0.02 0.73
CA GLY A 34 -4.96 0.40 0.59
C GLY A 34 -5.33 1.59 1.45
N LYS A 35 -6.63 1.79 1.57
CA LYS A 35 -7.21 2.99 2.17
C LYS A 35 -6.96 2.99 3.67
N ILE A 36 -6.58 4.14 4.20
CA ILE A 36 -6.51 4.35 5.64
C ILE A 36 -7.94 4.60 6.14
N GLU A 37 -8.44 3.75 7.03
CA GLU A 37 -9.78 3.91 7.59
C GLU A 37 -9.84 5.00 8.69
N PRO A 38 -11.02 5.57 8.98
CA PRO A 38 -11.14 6.60 10.01
C PRO A 38 -10.60 6.15 11.37
N GLY A 39 -9.65 6.90 11.92
CA GLY A 39 -8.99 6.59 13.20
C GLY A 39 -7.86 5.56 13.10
N GLU A 40 -7.54 5.07 11.91
CA GLU A 40 -6.44 4.14 11.69
C GLU A 40 -5.11 4.88 11.46
N HIS A 41 -4.03 4.39 12.06
CA HIS A 41 -2.68 4.89 11.79
C HIS A 41 -2.10 4.20 10.55
N ALA A 42 -1.36 4.94 9.71
CA ALA A 42 -0.85 4.44 8.44
C ALA A 42 -0.10 3.08 8.51
N PRO A 43 0.79 2.82 9.49
CA PRO A 43 1.45 1.51 9.60
C PRO A 43 0.48 0.35 9.91
N ARG A 44 -0.61 0.62 10.66
CA ARG A 44 -1.63 -0.39 10.96
C ARG A 44 -2.49 -0.68 9.74
N ALA A 45 -2.91 0.37 9.02
CA ALA A 45 -3.60 0.25 7.74
C ALA A 45 -2.78 -0.59 6.77
N LEU A 46 -1.48 -0.28 6.67
CA LEU A 46 -0.56 -1.00 5.80
C LEU A 46 -0.49 -2.50 6.13
N ALA A 47 -0.32 -2.86 7.40
CA ALA A 47 -0.23 -4.26 7.80
C ALA A 47 -1.52 -5.03 7.52
N ARG A 48 -2.69 -4.43 7.82
CA ARG A 48 -4.00 -5.02 7.51
C ARG A 48 -4.17 -5.26 6.00
N GLU A 49 -3.88 -4.26 5.17
CA GLU A 49 -4.03 -4.37 3.72
C GLU A 49 -3.06 -5.41 3.12
N LEU A 50 -1.81 -5.48 3.61
CA LEU A 50 -0.86 -6.51 3.18
C LEU A 50 -1.32 -7.93 3.53
N GLU A 51 -1.95 -8.11 4.69
CA GLU A 51 -2.55 -9.39 5.08
C GLU A 51 -3.76 -9.73 4.19
N GLU A 52 -4.67 -8.78 3.98
CA GLU A 52 -5.89 -8.97 3.17
C GLU A 52 -5.59 -9.24 1.69
N GLU A 53 -4.64 -8.50 1.10
CA GLU A 53 -4.33 -8.58 -0.34
C GLU A 53 -3.35 -9.71 -0.68
N LEU A 54 -2.36 -9.95 0.18
CA LEU A 54 -1.22 -10.82 -0.12
C LEU A 54 -1.05 -11.99 0.87
N GLY A 55 -1.80 -12.01 1.98
CA GLY A 55 -1.54 -12.91 3.10
C GLY A 55 -0.21 -12.63 3.81
N LEU A 56 0.36 -11.43 3.61
CA LEU A 56 1.66 -11.05 4.16
C LEU A 56 1.48 -10.37 5.51
N ILE A 57 1.90 -11.05 6.58
CA ILE A 57 1.85 -10.53 7.94
C ILE A 57 3.17 -9.81 8.26
N ILE A 58 3.08 -8.55 8.67
CA ILE A 58 4.21 -7.75 9.13
C ILE A 58 3.94 -7.16 10.52
N ASP A 59 4.99 -6.86 11.27
CA ASP A 59 4.88 -5.96 12.43
C ASP A 59 4.84 -4.50 11.91
N PRO A 60 3.76 -3.74 12.16
CA PRO A 60 3.65 -2.33 11.78
C PRO A 60 4.84 -1.47 12.24
N GLN A 61 5.47 -1.82 13.36
CA GLN A 61 6.59 -1.07 13.93
C GLN A 61 7.90 -1.26 13.16
N GLN A 62 7.99 -2.30 12.31
CA GLN A 62 9.14 -2.55 11.46
C GLN A 62 9.05 -1.86 10.10
N ALA A 63 7.90 -1.27 9.77
CA ALA A 63 7.74 -0.50 8.56
C ALA A 63 8.55 0.80 8.63
N THR A 64 9.37 1.06 7.61
CA THR A 64 10.11 2.32 7.48
C THR A 64 9.29 3.33 6.69
N PHE A 65 9.07 4.52 7.26
CA PHE A 65 8.38 5.60 6.56
C PHE A 65 9.28 6.23 5.51
N LEU A 66 8.87 6.17 4.25
CA LEU A 66 9.62 6.73 3.12
C LEU A 66 9.22 8.18 2.79
N GLY A 67 8.00 8.58 3.11
CA GLY A 67 7.47 9.90 2.81
C GLY A 67 5.98 9.87 2.43
N GLU A 68 5.45 11.06 2.21
CA GLU A 68 4.10 11.27 1.68
C GLU A 68 4.19 11.73 0.21
N PHE A 69 3.33 11.15 -0.63
CA PHE A 69 3.28 11.42 -2.06
C PHE A 69 1.83 11.65 -2.48
N ALA A 70 1.61 12.55 -3.44
CA ALA A 70 0.28 12.85 -3.97
C ALA A 70 0.29 12.77 -5.50
N ALA A 71 -0.72 12.10 -6.06
CA ALA A 71 -0.93 11.96 -7.49
C ALA A 71 -2.43 11.81 -7.79
N PRO A 72 -2.88 12.06 -9.04
CA PRO A 72 -4.22 11.68 -9.47
C PRO A 72 -4.44 10.17 -9.29
N ALA A 73 -5.65 9.79 -8.87
CA ALA A 73 -6.01 8.39 -8.72
C ALA A 73 -5.95 7.67 -10.08
N ALA A 74 -5.31 6.51 -10.12
CA ALA A 74 -5.10 5.78 -11.37
C ALA A 74 -6.38 5.10 -11.92
N ASN A 75 -7.40 4.89 -11.08
CA ASN A 75 -8.60 4.11 -11.42
C ASN A 75 -9.91 4.70 -10.83
N GLU A 76 -9.94 5.97 -10.39
CA GLU A 76 -11.18 6.66 -10.00
C GLU A 76 -11.63 7.67 -11.07
#